data_AF-A0A6A5BQ20-F1
#
_entry.id   AF-A0A6A5BQ20-F1
#
_cell.length_a   1.000
_cell.length_b   1.000
_cell.length_c   1.000
_cell.angle_alpha   90.00
_cell.angle_beta   90.00
_cell.angle_gamma   90.00
#
_symmetry.space_group_name_H-M   'P 1'
#
loop_
_entity.id
_entity.type
_entity.pdbx_description
1 polymer ?
#
loop_
_entity_poly.entity_id
_entity_poly.type
_entity_poly.pdbx_seq_one_letter_code
_entity_poly.pdbx_strand_id
1 'polypeptide(L)'
;MAIETLNVQNEKLNTKTLELESLLKRWEQTFVDCTPADVDYKLKTFNSKCSRLEERIQDLLTEKNDLSQHVQRLTNEITFRESEITQLRSENSIMQDKLTNAEVKLFGAKKQLESATKFAHINDKEEAFSTEDDKNSYYLQRITSLEQIIEEKDSIIKTLTDKMESLQLTVTDKQTSLETLEKEFDRVNTKHNEYKQKSEDLQQQVEKLQKLRDEMEHEIALYEQKLGRGEYNKEKIKILHMKINPETEAKKSSSNDVERLKTENKLLHDELETLRQQLERSGGATINEQEIIKLKEENADAQRRITKLKEVFQKKINEFRKSVYLLFGFRVDVMETNRFRLSSMYAESPEDYLLFESDGNAMKLLSSEFACSIDEKIMKYLSQFRSIPGFLSSLTLDLFNKQTVFTQ
;
A
#
# COMPACT_ATOMS: atom_id res chain seq x y z
N MET A 1 30.88 -33.79 -2.41
CA MET A 1 29.83 -32.84 -2.85
C MET A 1 28.44 -33.47 -2.92
N ALA A 2 28.05 -34.26 -3.92
CA ALA A 2 26.66 -34.76 -4.03
C ALA A 2 26.22 -35.73 -2.91
N ILE A 3 27.15 -36.54 -2.40
CA ILE A 3 26.88 -37.50 -1.30
C ILE A 3 26.77 -36.77 0.05
N GLU A 4 27.57 -35.71 0.27
CA GLU A 4 27.50 -34.90 1.48
C GLU A 4 26.21 -34.09 1.54
N THR A 5 25.75 -33.54 0.41
CA THR A 5 24.45 -32.87 0.36
C THR A 5 23.29 -33.82 0.65
N LEU A 6 23.33 -35.06 0.14
CA LEU A 6 22.33 -36.08 0.45
C LEU A 6 22.35 -36.51 1.92
N ASN A 7 23.53 -36.61 2.55
CA ASN A 7 23.64 -36.95 3.96
C ASN A 7 23.08 -35.85 4.87
N VAL A 8 23.37 -34.58 4.58
CA VAL A 8 22.78 -33.44 5.31
C VAL A 8 21.26 -33.40 5.16
N GLN A 9 20.75 -33.76 3.97
CA GLN A 9 19.31 -33.81 3.71
C GLN A 9 18.64 -34.97 4.48
N ASN A 10 19.30 -36.13 4.57
CA ASN A 10 18.84 -37.26 5.37
C ASN A 10 18.86 -36.96 6.88
N GLU A 11 19.86 -36.26 7.39
CA GLU A 11 19.88 -35.84 8.79
C GLU A 11 18.73 -34.88 9.11
N LYS A 12 18.48 -33.89 8.24
CA LYS A 12 17.34 -32.97 8.38
C LYS A 12 15.99 -33.68 8.31
N LEU A 13 15.88 -34.71 7.46
CA LEU A 13 14.69 -35.53 7.40
C LEU A 13 14.51 -36.30 8.71
N ASN A 14 15.56 -36.95 9.22
CA ASN A 14 15.53 -37.68 10.48
C ASN A 14 15.17 -36.82 11.69
N THR A 15 15.71 -35.60 11.80
CA THR A 15 15.32 -34.68 12.89
C THR A 15 13.85 -34.32 12.80
N LYS A 16 13.34 -34.11 11.59
CA LYS A 16 11.94 -33.79 11.35
C LYS A 16 11.02 -34.99 11.64
N THR A 17 11.46 -36.21 11.35
CA THR A 17 10.74 -37.43 11.73
C THR A 17 10.65 -37.55 13.25
N LEU A 18 11.75 -37.29 13.96
CA LEU A 18 11.80 -37.31 15.43
C LEU A 18 10.89 -36.24 16.08
N GLU A 19 10.87 -35.03 15.52
CA GLU A 19 9.94 -33.98 15.95
C GLU A 19 8.48 -34.40 15.73
N LEU A 20 8.16 -34.95 14.56
CA LEU A 20 6.82 -35.43 14.24
C LEU A 20 6.39 -36.58 15.16
N GLU A 21 7.29 -37.52 15.47
CA GLU A 21 7.02 -38.60 16.42
C GLU A 21 6.78 -38.06 17.84
N SER A 22 7.53 -37.05 18.27
CA SER A 22 7.33 -36.41 19.58
C SER A 22 5.98 -35.68 19.67
N LEU A 23 5.57 -35.01 18.59
CA LEU A 23 4.26 -34.37 18.47
C LEU A 23 3.14 -35.40 18.47
N LEU A 24 3.30 -36.48 17.72
CA LEU A 24 2.33 -37.56 17.62
C LEU A 24 2.14 -38.26 18.97
N LYS A 25 3.22 -38.49 19.73
CA LYS A 25 3.17 -39.06 21.08
C LYS A 25 2.50 -38.13 22.10
N ARG A 26 2.75 -36.82 22.00
CA ARG A 26 2.08 -35.79 22.82
C ARG A 26 0.59 -35.69 22.48
N TRP A 27 0.23 -35.90 21.21
CA TRP A 27 -1.13 -35.99 20.72
C TRP A 27 -1.87 -37.25 21.21
N GLU A 28 -1.25 -38.42 21.10
CA GLU A 28 -1.80 -39.69 21.60
C GLU A 28 -2.08 -39.61 23.11
N GLN A 29 -1.18 -38.98 23.88
CA GLN A 29 -1.38 -38.76 25.32
C GLN A 29 -2.49 -37.77 25.67
N THR A 30 -2.82 -36.82 24.78
CA THR A 30 -3.87 -35.83 25.05
C THR A 30 -5.28 -36.30 24.65
N PHE A 31 -5.40 -37.38 23.86
CA PHE A 31 -6.67 -37.77 23.23
C PHE A 31 -6.96 -39.28 23.28
N VAL A 32 -6.71 -39.92 24.43
CA VAL A 32 -6.95 -41.37 24.63
C VAL A 32 -8.42 -41.80 24.39
N ASP A 33 -9.41 -40.91 24.50
CA ASP A 33 -10.83 -41.32 24.49
C ASP A 33 -11.82 -40.36 23.81
N CYS A 34 -11.70 -39.98 22.53
CA CYS A 34 -12.70 -39.11 21.88
C CYS A 34 -13.56 -39.84 20.83
N THR A 35 -14.89 -39.89 21.05
CA THR A 35 -15.90 -40.21 20.02
C THR A 35 -16.16 -38.98 19.11
N PRO A 36 -16.82 -39.11 17.94
CA PRO A 36 -17.12 -37.96 17.08
C PRO A 36 -17.96 -36.88 17.76
N ALA A 37 -18.82 -37.28 18.72
CA ALA A 37 -19.56 -36.34 19.57
C ALA A 37 -18.65 -35.61 20.56
N ASP A 38 -17.61 -36.27 21.09
CA ASP A 38 -16.60 -35.64 21.94
C ASP A 38 -15.72 -34.67 21.12
N VAL A 39 -15.48 -34.96 19.84
CA VAL A 39 -14.76 -34.07 18.92
C VAL A 39 -15.61 -32.84 18.57
N ASP A 40 -16.91 -32.99 18.26
CA ASP A 40 -17.83 -31.86 18.04
C ASP A 40 -17.99 -31.00 19.29
N TYR A 41 -18.10 -31.62 20.47
CA TYR A 41 -18.14 -30.91 21.74
C TYR A 41 -16.83 -30.14 22.00
N LYS A 42 -15.67 -30.76 21.74
CA LYS A 42 -14.38 -30.09 21.85
C LYS A 42 -14.22 -28.97 20.83
N LEU A 43 -14.67 -29.13 19.57
CA LEU A 43 -14.68 -28.09 18.53
C LEU A 43 -15.54 -26.90 18.96
N LYS A 44 -16.76 -27.13 19.45
CA LYS A 44 -17.61 -26.07 20.01
C LYS A 44 -16.96 -25.36 21.19
N THR A 45 -16.32 -26.12 22.08
CA THR A 45 -15.60 -25.56 23.22
C THR A 45 -14.40 -24.72 22.74
N PHE A 46 -13.67 -25.18 21.73
CA PHE A 46 -12.52 -24.47 21.17
C PHE A 46 -12.96 -23.20 20.44
N ASN A 47 -13.98 -23.28 19.60
CA ASN A 47 -14.57 -22.11 18.94
C ASN A 47 -15.07 -21.09 19.96
N SER A 48 -15.72 -21.53 21.04
CA SER A 48 -16.14 -20.61 22.12
C SER A 48 -14.96 -19.96 22.84
N LYS A 49 -13.81 -20.66 22.96
CA LYS A 49 -12.57 -20.08 23.49
C LYS A 49 -11.94 -19.11 22.51
N CYS A 50 -11.91 -19.43 21.21
CA CYS A 50 -11.44 -18.53 20.16
C CYS A 50 -12.26 -17.24 20.15
N SER A 51 -13.60 -17.33 20.16
CA SER A 51 -14.46 -16.13 20.22
C SER A 51 -14.22 -15.30 21.49
N ARG A 52 -14.00 -15.93 22.65
CA ARG A 52 -13.63 -15.20 23.88
C ARG A 52 -12.25 -14.54 23.80
N LEU A 53 -11.29 -15.18 23.13
CA LEU A 53 -9.97 -14.60 22.87
C LEU A 53 -10.06 -13.43 21.89
N GLU A 54 -10.91 -13.54 20.87
CA GLU A 54 -11.19 -12.45 19.93
C GLU A 54 -11.82 -11.25 20.63
N GLU A 55 -12.86 -11.47 21.45
CA GLU A 55 -13.46 -10.42 22.28
C GLU A 55 -12.41 -9.78 23.18
N ARG A 56 -11.56 -10.58 23.85
CA ARG A 56 -10.50 -10.06 24.71
C ARG A 56 -9.44 -9.27 23.92
N ILE A 57 -9.09 -9.69 22.71
CA ILE A 57 -8.17 -8.97 21.83
C ILE A 57 -8.80 -7.63 21.43
N GLN A 58 -10.10 -7.59 21.11
CA GLN A 58 -10.80 -6.34 20.80
C GLN A 58 -10.82 -5.40 22.01
N ASP A 59 -11.13 -5.89 23.20
CA ASP A 59 -11.08 -5.09 24.43
C ASP A 59 -9.68 -4.49 24.66
N LEU A 60 -8.63 -5.31 24.54
CA LEU A 60 -7.26 -4.84 24.71
C LEU A 60 -6.83 -3.86 23.61
N LEU A 61 -7.34 -4.00 22.38
CA LEU A 61 -7.12 -3.03 21.30
C LEU A 61 -7.81 -1.70 21.60
N THR A 62 -9.02 -1.73 22.16
CA THR A 62 -9.70 -0.50 22.59
C THR A 62 -8.96 0.19 23.73
N GLU A 63 -8.54 -0.57 24.76
CA GLU A 63 -7.74 -0.04 25.87
C GLU A 63 -6.41 0.55 25.37
N LYS A 64 -5.75 -0.13 24.42
CA LYS A 64 -4.53 0.37 23.77
C LYS A 64 -4.79 1.69 23.03
N ASN A 65 -5.90 1.80 22.29
CA ASN A 65 -6.23 3.01 21.56
C ASN A 65 -6.49 4.19 22.51
N ASP A 66 -7.22 3.95 23.60
CA ASP A 66 -7.49 4.96 24.62
C ASP A 66 -6.20 5.42 25.32
N LEU A 67 -5.32 4.47 25.67
CA LEU A 67 -3.99 4.77 26.21
C LEU A 67 -3.12 5.54 25.21
N SER A 68 -3.12 5.15 23.94
CA SER A 68 -2.38 5.85 22.88
C SER A 68 -2.86 7.29 22.72
N GLN A 69 -4.17 7.52 22.74
CA GLN A 69 -4.73 8.88 22.74
C GLN A 69 -4.34 9.66 24.00
N HIS A 70 -4.32 9.01 25.17
CA HIS A 70 -3.90 9.66 26.41
C HIS A 70 -2.42 10.04 26.37
N VAL A 71 -1.56 9.14 25.89
CA VAL A 71 -0.14 9.39 25.64
C VAL A 71 0.02 10.59 24.70
N GLN A 72 -0.72 10.64 23.59
CA GLN A 72 -0.65 11.76 22.65
C GLN A 72 -1.10 13.10 23.26
N ARG A 73 -2.15 13.11 24.08
CA ARG A 73 -2.58 14.32 24.82
C ARG A 73 -1.50 14.79 25.78
N LEU A 74 -0.91 13.87 26.55
CA LEU A 74 0.20 14.20 27.46
C LEU A 74 1.43 14.68 26.69
N THR A 75 1.75 14.11 25.52
CA THR A 75 2.84 14.61 24.66
C THR A 75 2.59 16.07 24.25
N ASN A 76 1.37 16.40 23.83
CA ASN A 76 1.03 17.77 23.44
C ASN A 76 1.08 18.74 24.64
N GLU A 77 0.71 18.27 25.84
CA GLU A 77 0.81 19.06 27.06
C GLU A 77 2.28 19.27 27.49
N ILE A 78 3.12 18.24 27.33
CA ILE A 78 4.58 18.32 27.55
C ILE A 78 5.19 19.35 26.60
N THR A 79 4.92 19.28 25.30
CA THR A 79 5.49 20.23 24.33
C THR A 79 5.00 21.66 24.56
N PHE A 80 3.73 21.83 24.94
CA PHE A 80 3.18 23.13 25.32
C PHE A 80 3.89 23.71 26.55
N ARG A 81 4.00 22.94 27.65
CA ARG A 81 4.67 23.37 28.88
C ARG A 81 6.17 23.59 28.68
N GLU A 82 6.85 22.80 27.85
CA GLU A 82 8.24 23.05 27.45
C GLU A 82 8.38 24.41 26.76
N SER A 83 7.47 24.76 25.86
CA SER A 83 7.48 26.06 25.19
C SER A 83 7.27 27.22 26.18
N GLU A 84 6.39 27.04 27.16
CA GLU A 84 6.12 28.04 28.20
C GLU A 84 7.32 28.21 29.15
N ILE A 85 7.95 27.10 29.57
CA ILE A 85 9.18 27.12 30.37
C ILE A 85 10.31 27.81 29.60
N THR A 86 10.50 27.50 28.31
CA THR A 86 11.56 28.15 27.50
C THR A 86 11.32 29.65 27.34
N GLN A 87 10.07 30.08 27.15
CA GLN A 87 9.71 31.50 27.10
C GLN A 87 10.01 32.18 28.45
N LEU A 88 9.52 31.64 29.56
CA LEU A 88 9.76 32.21 30.89
C LEU A 88 11.25 32.24 31.26
N ARG A 89 12.04 31.23 30.86
CA ARG A 89 13.51 31.25 31.01
C ARG A 89 14.15 32.40 30.24
N SER A 90 13.72 32.63 28.99
CA SER A 90 14.22 33.74 28.17
C SER A 90 13.88 35.10 28.77
N GLU A 91 12.65 35.26 29.28
CA GLU A 91 12.22 36.49 29.93
C GLU A 91 12.95 36.73 31.25
N ASN A 92 13.19 35.68 32.04
CA ASN A 92 14.00 35.76 33.24
C ASN A 92 15.43 36.21 32.92
N SER A 93 16.06 35.64 31.90
CA SER A 93 17.40 36.06 31.46
C SER A 93 17.45 37.56 31.13
N ILE A 94 16.48 38.06 30.35
CA ILE A 94 16.41 39.47 29.97
C ILE A 94 16.21 40.38 31.19
N MET A 95 15.37 39.98 32.14
CA MET A 95 15.13 40.76 33.36
C MET A 95 16.34 40.75 34.29
N GLN A 96 17.07 39.64 34.35
CA GLN A 96 18.30 39.50 35.13
C GLN A 96 19.43 40.35 34.53
N ASP A 97 19.55 40.42 33.20
CA ASP A 97 20.47 41.33 32.52
C ASP A 97 20.12 42.81 32.74
N LYS A 98 18.82 43.15 32.82
CA LYS A 98 18.39 44.51 33.18
C LYS A 98 18.73 44.84 34.63
N LEU A 99 18.58 43.89 35.54
CA LEU A 99 18.91 44.04 36.95
C LEU A 99 20.41 44.29 37.13
N THR A 100 21.28 43.47 36.54
CA THR A 100 22.74 43.65 36.60
C THR A 100 23.19 44.99 36.02
N ASN A 101 22.59 45.43 34.90
CA ASN A 101 22.86 46.75 34.34
C ASN A 101 22.41 47.90 35.25
N ALA A 102 21.28 47.76 35.94
CA ALA A 102 20.80 48.74 36.91
C ALA A 102 21.72 48.80 38.15
N GLU A 103 22.16 47.64 38.65
CA GLU A 103 23.13 47.51 39.75
C GLU A 103 24.44 48.22 39.43
N VAL A 104 25.00 48.00 38.23
CA VAL A 104 26.24 48.66 37.77
C VAL A 104 26.07 50.18 37.68
N LYS A 105 24.94 50.66 37.15
CA LYS A 105 24.64 52.10 37.08
C LYS A 105 24.48 52.72 38.47
N LEU A 106 23.79 52.04 39.37
CA LEU A 106 23.62 52.48 40.76
C LEU A 106 24.97 52.54 41.48
N PHE A 107 25.81 51.52 41.32
CA PHE A 107 27.16 51.49 41.88
C PHE A 107 28.03 52.63 41.35
N GLY A 108 27.99 52.89 40.04
CA GLY A 108 28.68 54.02 39.42
C GLY A 108 28.23 55.37 39.96
N ALA A 109 26.91 55.59 40.10
CA ALA A 109 26.34 56.82 40.65
C ALA A 109 26.73 57.04 42.12
N LYS A 110 26.68 55.98 42.95
CA LYS A 110 27.11 56.02 44.36
C LYS A 110 28.61 56.37 44.48
N LYS A 111 29.46 55.74 43.67
CA LYS A 111 30.91 56.03 43.66
C LYS A 111 31.22 57.47 43.21
N GLN A 112 30.47 58.00 42.24
CA GLN A 112 30.60 59.40 41.83
C GLN A 112 30.19 60.36 42.95
N LEU A 113 29.10 60.08 43.68
CA LEU A 113 28.68 60.86 44.84
C LEU A 113 29.74 60.84 45.96
N GLU A 114 30.29 59.68 46.28
CA GLU A 114 31.38 59.55 47.26
C GLU A 114 32.64 60.33 46.85
N SER A 115 32.95 60.38 45.55
CA SER A 115 34.07 61.19 45.07
C SER A 115 33.76 62.69 45.12
N ALA A 116 32.54 63.11 44.76
CA ALA A 116 32.13 64.52 44.79
C ALA A 116 32.09 65.08 46.22
N THR A 117 31.60 64.29 47.18
CA THR A 117 31.64 64.62 48.62
C THR A 117 33.07 64.72 49.14
N LYS A 118 33.97 63.81 48.75
CA LYS A 118 35.41 63.90 49.07
C LYS A 118 36.11 65.11 48.42
N PHE A 119 35.80 65.42 47.15
CA PHE A 119 36.35 66.59 46.45
C PHE A 119 35.82 67.92 47.01
N ALA A 120 34.57 67.96 47.49
CA ALA A 120 34.04 69.11 48.23
C ALA A 120 34.78 69.36 49.55
N HIS A 121 35.44 68.35 50.11
CA HIS A 121 36.27 68.47 51.32
C HIS A 121 37.77 68.75 51.04
N ILE A 122 38.27 68.58 49.80
CA ILE A 122 39.70 68.69 49.49
C ILE A 122 39.94 69.62 48.28
N ASN A 123 39.60 70.90 48.39
CA ASN A 123 40.12 71.87 47.42
C ASN A 123 40.27 73.26 48.04
N ASP A 124 41.38 73.42 48.76
CA ASP A 124 42.00 74.72 48.94
C ASP A 124 42.81 75.04 47.68
N LYS A 125 42.30 75.97 46.88
CA LYS A 125 43.13 76.84 46.06
C LYS A 125 42.83 78.27 46.44
N GLU A 126 43.50 78.70 47.51
CA GLU A 126 43.75 80.10 47.78
C GLU A 126 44.68 80.64 46.70
N GLU A 127 44.16 81.40 45.73
CA GLU A 127 44.90 82.51 45.12
C GLU A 127 44.00 83.34 44.18
N ALA A 128 44.13 84.66 44.34
CA ALA A 128 43.56 85.76 43.55
C ALA A 128 42.09 86.20 43.80
N PHE A 129 41.81 86.74 45.00
CA PHE A 129 40.68 87.66 45.20
C PHE A 129 41.05 88.79 46.18
N SER A 130 40.71 90.04 45.83
CA SER A 130 41.21 91.26 46.47
C SER A 130 40.33 91.81 47.62
N THR A 131 39.20 91.16 47.94
CA THR A 131 38.20 91.60 48.94
C THR A 131 37.51 90.41 49.61
N GLU A 132 37.24 90.49 50.92
CA GLU A 132 36.70 89.41 51.76
C GLU A 132 35.22 89.07 51.47
N ASP A 133 34.41 90.07 51.09
CA ASP A 133 32.98 89.89 50.76
C ASP A 133 32.75 89.19 49.42
N ASP A 134 33.60 89.45 48.41
CA ASP A 134 33.50 88.78 47.10
C ASP A 134 33.91 87.31 47.18
N LYS A 135 34.86 86.96 48.06
CA LYS A 135 35.21 85.57 48.40
C LYS A 135 34.00 84.85 48.98
N ASN A 136 33.36 85.41 50.01
CA ASN A 136 32.23 84.77 50.67
C ASN A 136 31.02 84.61 49.73
N SER A 137 30.72 85.58 48.86
CA SER A 137 29.65 85.44 47.86
C SER A 137 29.94 84.33 46.85
N TYR A 138 31.19 84.20 46.37
CA TYR A 138 31.60 83.15 45.44
C TYR A 138 31.56 81.76 46.07
N TYR A 139 32.09 81.60 47.28
CA TYR A 139 32.03 80.33 48.02
C TYR A 139 30.60 79.93 48.35
N LEU A 140 29.75 80.88 48.75
CA LEU A 140 28.35 80.60 49.04
C LEU A 140 27.61 80.13 47.77
N GLN A 141 27.75 80.85 46.65
CA GLN A 141 27.12 80.47 45.39
C GLN A 141 27.63 79.12 44.85
N ARG A 142 28.92 78.80 45.08
CA ARG A 142 29.51 77.51 44.74
C ARG A 142 28.99 76.38 45.62
N ILE A 143 28.88 76.61 46.94
CA ILE A 143 28.31 75.66 47.90
C ILE A 143 26.86 75.36 47.51
N THR A 144 26.04 76.39 47.25
CA THR A 144 24.64 76.19 46.83
C THR A 144 24.53 75.40 45.53
N SER A 145 25.41 75.65 44.56
CA SER A 145 25.43 74.91 43.29
C SER A 145 25.87 73.44 43.47
N LEU A 146 26.81 73.18 44.39
CA LEU A 146 27.26 71.82 44.71
C LEU A 146 26.20 71.05 45.50
N GLU A 147 25.52 71.71 46.44
CA GLU A 147 24.39 71.15 47.19
C GLU A 147 23.25 70.77 46.24
N GLN A 148 22.93 71.62 45.25
CA GLN A 148 21.96 71.29 44.20
C GLN A 148 22.36 70.05 43.39
N ILE A 149 23.64 69.92 43.00
CA ILE A 149 24.13 68.74 42.27
C ILE A 149 24.05 67.49 43.15
N ILE A 150 24.37 67.60 44.45
CA ILE A 150 24.27 66.48 45.40
C ILE A 150 22.80 66.04 45.54
N GLU A 151 21.87 66.99 45.71
CA GLU A 151 20.44 66.71 45.82
C GLU A 151 19.87 66.07 44.54
N GLU A 152 20.28 66.53 43.36
CA GLU A 152 19.95 65.89 42.08
C GLU A 152 20.49 64.46 42.00
N LYS A 153 21.74 64.20 42.41
CA LYS A 153 22.32 62.85 42.41
C LYS A 153 21.67 61.92 43.42
N ASP A 154 21.31 62.43 44.60
CA ASP A 154 20.57 61.68 45.61
C ASP A 154 19.16 61.31 45.12
N SER A 155 18.48 62.22 44.42
CA SER A 155 17.20 61.93 43.79
C SER A 155 17.30 60.82 42.73
N ILE A 156 18.39 60.82 41.94
CA ILE A 156 18.67 59.79 40.93
C ILE A 156 18.98 58.44 41.60
N ILE A 157 19.81 58.44 42.65
CA ILE A 157 20.15 57.22 43.41
C ILE A 157 18.89 56.61 44.03
N LYS A 158 18.02 57.43 44.63
CA LYS A 158 16.75 56.97 45.18
C LYS A 158 15.87 56.34 44.10
N THR A 159 15.66 57.06 42.99
CA THR A 159 14.85 56.55 41.86
C THR A 159 15.41 55.27 41.25
N LEU A 160 16.73 55.13 41.15
CA LEU A 160 17.38 53.90 40.67
C LEU A 160 17.28 52.76 41.68
N THR A 161 17.32 53.06 42.98
CA THR A 161 17.17 52.06 44.05
C THR A 161 15.75 51.49 44.05
N ASP A 162 14.73 52.35 43.97
CA ASP A 162 13.31 51.92 43.90
C ASP A 162 13.06 51.05 42.65
N LYS A 163 13.64 51.43 41.51
CA LYS A 163 13.57 50.63 40.28
C LYS A 163 14.27 49.27 40.43
N MET A 164 15.42 49.23 41.09
CA MET A 164 16.15 47.98 41.35
C MET A 164 15.34 47.03 42.23
N GLU A 165 14.75 47.53 43.30
CA GLU A 165 13.90 46.74 44.21
C GLU A 165 12.67 46.17 43.49
N SER A 166 12.00 46.98 42.67
CA SER A 166 10.85 46.52 41.86
C SER A 166 11.22 45.46 40.82
N LEU A 167 12.40 45.58 40.19
CA LEU A 167 12.91 44.59 39.25
C LEU A 167 13.30 43.29 39.97
N GLN A 168 13.89 43.40 41.16
CA GLN A 168 14.29 42.25 41.97
C GLN A 168 13.07 41.43 42.40
N LEU A 169 12.00 42.09 42.85
CA LEU A 169 10.70 41.44 43.12
C LEU A 169 10.13 40.72 41.89
N THR A 170 10.18 41.38 40.72
CA THR A 170 9.68 40.78 39.47
C THR A 170 10.50 39.54 39.06
N VAL A 171 11.82 39.56 39.28
CA VAL A 171 12.70 38.40 39.02
C VAL A 171 12.39 37.26 39.97
N THR A 172 12.19 37.52 41.27
CA THR A 172 11.84 36.47 42.24
C THR A 172 10.47 35.84 41.95
N ASP A 173 9.48 36.63 41.55
CA ASP A 173 8.15 36.14 41.20
C ASP A 173 8.17 35.24 39.94
N LYS A 174 8.96 35.61 38.93
CA LYS A 174 9.14 34.79 37.74
C LYS A 174 9.98 33.53 38.00
N GLN A 175 10.94 33.58 38.92
CA GLN A 175 11.73 32.40 39.32
C GLN A 175 10.85 31.38 40.06
N THR A 176 10.02 31.82 41.01
CA THR A 176 9.10 30.93 41.72
C THR A 176 8.05 30.32 40.78
N SER A 177 7.52 31.11 39.84
CA SER A 177 6.61 30.61 38.79
C SER A 177 7.28 29.54 37.93
N LEU A 178 8.55 29.73 37.56
CA LEU A 178 9.34 28.75 36.79
C LEU A 178 9.48 27.42 37.53
N GLU A 179 9.85 27.47 38.82
CA GLU A 179 10.02 26.27 39.64
C GLU A 179 8.71 25.48 39.78
N THR A 180 7.57 26.16 39.90
CA THR A 180 6.27 25.48 39.96
C THR A 180 5.93 24.78 38.65
N LEU A 181 6.18 25.43 37.52
CA LEU A 181 5.89 24.88 36.20
C LEU A 181 6.81 23.69 35.86
N GLU A 182 8.08 23.76 36.26
CA GLU A 182 9.04 22.65 36.14
C GLU A 182 8.61 21.41 36.94
N LYS A 183 8.12 21.60 38.17
CA LYS A 183 7.57 20.48 38.97
C LYS A 183 6.33 19.86 38.35
N GLU A 184 5.45 20.67 37.77
CA GLU A 184 4.28 20.14 37.06
C GLU A 184 4.68 19.40 35.78
N PHE A 185 5.66 19.92 35.05
CA PHE A 185 6.24 19.27 33.88
C PHE A 185 6.80 17.89 34.21
N ASP A 186 7.60 17.77 35.27
CA ASP A 186 8.15 16.48 35.72
C ASP A 186 7.03 15.49 36.11
N ARG A 187 5.95 15.98 36.74
CA ARG A 187 4.78 15.15 37.10
C ARG A 187 4.01 14.66 35.87
N VAL A 188 3.90 15.48 34.82
CA VAL A 188 3.26 15.06 33.56
C VAL A 188 4.16 14.09 32.81
N ASN A 189 5.47 14.33 32.80
CA ASN A 189 6.44 13.48 32.12
C ASN A 189 6.57 12.08 32.74
N THR A 190 6.54 11.99 34.07
CA THR A 190 6.48 10.69 34.78
C THR A 190 5.24 9.89 34.40
N LYS A 191 4.05 10.50 34.44
CA LYS A 191 2.80 9.86 33.98
C LYS A 191 2.84 9.45 32.51
N HIS A 192 3.39 10.29 31.64
CA HIS A 192 3.55 9.97 30.23
C HIS A 192 4.38 8.70 30.03
N ASN A 193 5.50 8.57 30.75
CA ASN A 193 6.35 7.39 30.69
C ASN A 193 5.66 6.13 31.23
N GLU A 194 4.90 6.24 32.31
CA GLU A 194 4.09 5.12 32.85
C GLU A 194 3.06 4.62 31.83
N TYR A 195 2.30 5.53 31.22
CA TYR A 195 1.30 5.16 30.22
C TYR A 195 1.92 4.61 28.93
N LYS A 196 3.09 5.12 28.55
CA LYS A 196 3.86 4.61 27.41
C LYS A 196 4.28 3.16 27.65
N GLN A 197 4.85 2.86 28.82
CA GLN A 197 5.20 1.48 29.20
C GLN A 197 3.97 0.57 29.22
N LYS A 198 2.86 1.01 29.83
CA LYS A 198 1.62 0.22 29.83
C LYS A 198 1.09 -0.06 28.41
N SER A 199 1.21 0.91 27.51
CA SER A 199 0.83 0.74 26.10
C SER A 199 1.72 -0.28 25.39
N GLU A 200 3.03 -0.27 25.65
CA GLU A 200 3.98 -1.24 25.09
C GLU A 200 3.70 -2.66 25.62
N ASP A 201 3.43 -2.82 26.91
CA ASP A 201 3.08 -4.11 27.53
C ASP A 201 1.77 -4.68 26.97
N LEU A 202 0.73 -3.84 26.83
CA LEU A 202 -0.52 -4.24 26.20
C LEU A 202 -0.32 -4.66 24.75
N GLN A 203 0.55 -3.96 24.01
CA GLN A 203 0.88 -4.34 22.64
C GLN A 203 1.55 -5.72 22.56
N GLN A 204 2.48 -6.03 23.47
CA GLN A 204 3.08 -7.36 23.54
C GLN A 204 2.06 -8.44 23.91
N GLN A 205 1.12 -8.16 24.81
CA GLN A 205 0.06 -9.10 25.17
C GLN A 205 -0.88 -9.38 23.99
N VAL A 206 -1.28 -8.34 23.26
CA VAL A 206 -2.08 -8.48 22.04
C VAL A 206 -1.35 -9.34 21.01
N GLU A 207 -0.06 -9.11 20.77
CA GLU A 207 0.72 -9.91 19.83
C GLU A 207 0.80 -11.39 20.25
N LYS A 208 0.99 -11.67 21.55
CA LYS A 208 1.00 -13.05 22.08
C LYS A 208 -0.35 -13.74 21.90
N LEU A 209 -1.44 -13.03 22.20
CA LEU A 209 -2.80 -13.58 22.05
C LEU A 209 -3.16 -13.80 20.58
N GLN A 210 -2.75 -12.91 19.67
CA GLN A 210 -2.93 -13.08 18.24
C GLN A 210 -2.20 -14.32 17.71
N LYS A 211 -0.95 -14.54 18.12
CA LYS A 211 -0.21 -15.76 17.75
C LYS A 211 -0.91 -17.03 18.25
N LEU A 212 -1.36 -17.03 19.51
CA LEU A 212 -2.10 -18.16 20.06
C LEU A 212 -3.41 -18.41 19.30
N ARG A 213 -4.12 -17.33 18.90
CA ARG A 213 -5.34 -17.41 18.10
C ARG A 213 -5.05 -18.04 16.73
N ASP A 214 -4.00 -17.60 16.05
CA ASP A 214 -3.61 -18.13 14.74
C ASP A 214 -3.22 -19.62 14.82
N GLU A 215 -2.48 -20.01 15.86
CA GLU A 215 -2.14 -21.41 16.14
C GLU A 215 -3.40 -22.25 16.38
N MET A 216 -4.35 -21.73 17.17
CA MET A 216 -5.63 -22.39 17.44
C MET A 216 -6.50 -22.53 16.19
N GLU A 217 -6.58 -21.50 15.35
CA GLU A 217 -7.29 -21.55 14.06
C GLU A 217 -6.68 -22.57 13.11
N HIS A 218 -5.34 -22.63 13.05
CA HIS A 218 -4.65 -23.63 12.24
C HIS A 218 -4.96 -25.05 12.74
N GLU A 219 -4.97 -25.28 14.06
CA GLU A 219 -5.35 -26.58 14.61
C GLU A 219 -6.80 -26.94 14.24
N ILE A 220 -7.75 -26.00 14.39
CA ILE A 220 -9.15 -26.19 13.97
C ILE A 220 -9.24 -26.58 12.50
N ALA A 221 -8.57 -25.85 11.60
CA ALA A 221 -8.62 -26.13 10.16
C ALA A 221 -8.10 -27.54 9.82
N LEU A 222 -7.04 -28.00 10.49
CA LEU A 222 -6.54 -29.37 10.34
C LEU A 222 -7.58 -30.40 10.84
N TYR A 223 -8.24 -30.12 11.98
CA TYR A 223 -9.27 -31.01 12.51
C TYR A 223 -10.50 -31.07 11.61
N GLU A 224 -10.96 -29.94 11.08
CA GLU A 224 -12.07 -29.87 10.12
C GLU A 224 -11.76 -30.64 8.84
N GLN A 225 -10.53 -30.52 8.32
CA GLN A 225 -10.10 -31.29 7.15
C GLN A 225 -10.14 -32.79 7.42
N LYS A 226 -9.64 -33.24 8.57
CA LYS A 226 -9.64 -34.66 8.96
C LYS A 226 -11.05 -35.19 9.20
N LEU A 227 -11.91 -34.39 9.84
CA LEU A 227 -13.32 -34.72 10.02
C LEU A 227 -14.06 -34.81 8.68
N GLY A 228 -13.80 -33.87 7.75
CA GLY A 228 -14.35 -33.90 6.40
C GLY A 228 -13.90 -35.10 5.57
N ARG A 229 -12.70 -35.64 5.85
CA ARG A 229 -12.21 -36.91 5.28
C ARG A 229 -12.80 -38.16 5.94
N GLY A 230 -13.52 -38.00 7.06
CA GLY A 230 -14.05 -39.11 7.84
C GLY A 230 -12.98 -39.91 8.57
N GLU A 231 -11.84 -39.30 8.91
CA GLU A 231 -10.83 -39.94 9.74
C GLU A 231 -11.41 -40.24 11.13
N TYR A 232 -11.13 -41.43 11.66
CA TYR A 232 -11.65 -41.89 12.94
C TYR A 232 -10.54 -42.54 13.77
N ASN A 233 -10.69 -42.53 15.09
CA ASN A 233 -9.76 -43.19 15.98
C ASN A 233 -9.93 -44.72 15.90
N LYS A 234 -8.91 -45.42 15.41
CA LYS A 234 -8.89 -46.88 15.20
C LYS A 234 -8.88 -47.69 16.50
N GLU A 235 -8.44 -47.09 17.61
CA GLU A 235 -8.41 -47.76 18.92
C GLU A 235 -9.81 -47.82 19.56
N LYS A 236 -10.60 -46.75 19.38
CA LYS A 236 -11.92 -46.60 20.00
C LYS A 236 -13.07 -47.00 19.07
N ILE A 237 -12.92 -46.79 17.76
CA ILE A 237 -13.99 -46.93 16.79
C ILE A 237 -13.58 -47.98 15.75
N LYS A 238 -14.32 -49.09 15.74
CA LYS A 238 -14.21 -50.11 14.71
C LYS A 238 -15.34 -49.92 13.70
N ILE A 239 -14.99 -49.51 12.48
CA ILE A 239 -15.97 -49.42 11.40
C ILE A 239 -16.23 -50.83 10.85
N LEU A 240 -17.50 -51.21 10.84
CA LEU A 240 -17.98 -52.46 10.26
C LEU A 240 -18.83 -52.14 9.04
N HIS A 241 -18.64 -52.89 7.96
CA HIS A 241 -19.54 -52.90 6.82
C HIS A 241 -19.85 -54.34 6.45
N MET A 242 -20.95 -54.55 5.74
CA MET A 242 -21.28 -55.89 5.25
C MET A 242 -20.19 -56.37 4.29
N LYS A 243 -19.78 -57.63 4.45
CA LYS A 243 -18.82 -58.29 3.54
C LYS A 243 -19.35 -58.35 2.10
N ILE A 244 -20.67 -58.46 1.96
CA ILE A 244 -21.39 -58.34 0.71
C ILE A 244 -22.15 -57.02 0.78
N ASN A 245 -21.65 -56.03 0.07
CA ASN A 245 -22.28 -54.71 -0.07
C ASN A 245 -22.43 -54.35 -1.56
N PRO A 246 -23.33 -53.41 -1.89
CA PRO A 246 -23.56 -53.02 -3.28
C PRO A 246 -22.28 -52.58 -4.03
N GLU A 247 -21.33 -51.97 -3.32
CA GLU A 247 -20.03 -51.56 -3.90
C GLU A 247 -19.17 -52.76 -4.30
N THR A 248 -19.06 -53.78 -3.45
CA THR A 248 -18.30 -55.01 -3.72
C THR A 248 -18.92 -55.81 -4.86
N GLU A 249 -20.25 -55.82 -4.97
CA GLU A 249 -20.95 -56.44 -6.11
C GLU A 249 -20.69 -55.68 -7.40
N ALA A 250 -20.78 -54.34 -7.38
CA ALA A 250 -20.46 -53.50 -8.52
C ALA A 250 -19.00 -53.66 -8.97
N LYS A 251 -18.04 -53.71 -8.03
CA LYS A 251 -16.62 -53.98 -8.31
C LYS A 251 -16.41 -55.36 -8.92
N LYS A 252 -17.10 -56.40 -8.43
CA LYS A 252 -17.04 -57.75 -9.02
C LYS A 252 -17.61 -57.75 -10.43
N SER A 253 -18.78 -57.13 -10.66
CA SER A 253 -19.37 -57.03 -12.00
C SER A 253 -18.43 -56.31 -12.96
N SER A 254 -17.88 -55.16 -12.54
CA SER A 254 -16.92 -54.40 -13.34
C SER A 254 -15.65 -55.20 -13.64
N SER A 255 -15.11 -55.92 -12.66
CA SER A 255 -13.95 -56.81 -12.87
C SER A 255 -14.28 -57.93 -13.87
N ASN A 256 -15.45 -58.56 -13.75
CA ASN A 256 -15.89 -59.60 -14.67
C ASN A 256 -16.10 -59.07 -16.09
N ASP A 257 -16.66 -57.87 -16.24
CA ASP A 257 -16.81 -57.21 -17.55
C ASP A 257 -15.44 -56.89 -18.16
N VAL A 258 -14.49 -56.40 -17.36
CA VAL A 258 -13.11 -56.16 -17.82
C VAL A 258 -12.43 -57.46 -18.25
N GLU A 259 -12.61 -58.55 -17.52
CA GLU A 259 -12.09 -59.86 -17.92
C GLU A 259 -12.74 -60.36 -19.20
N ARG A 260 -14.07 -60.24 -19.33
CA ARG A 260 -14.80 -60.60 -20.55
C ARG A 260 -14.28 -59.82 -21.76
N LEU A 261 -14.16 -58.51 -21.64
CA LEU A 261 -13.62 -57.64 -22.70
C LEU A 261 -12.17 -57.97 -23.03
N LYS A 262 -11.35 -58.35 -22.05
CA LYS A 262 -9.97 -58.81 -22.30
C LYS A 262 -9.96 -60.14 -23.05
N THR A 263 -10.83 -61.08 -22.71
CA THR A 263 -10.92 -62.35 -23.44
C THR A 263 -11.42 -62.15 -24.87
N GLU A 264 -12.41 -61.30 -25.06
CA GLU A 264 -12.95 -60.97 -26.39
C GLU A 264 -11.91 -60.26 -27.27
N ASN A 265 -11.17 -59.29 -26.72
CA ASN A 265 -10.06 -58.66 -27.44
C ASN A 265 -8.96 -59.66 -27.85
N LYS A 266 -8.65 -60.62 -26.98
CA LYS A 266 -7.68 -61.68 -27.34
C LYS A 266 -8.20 -62.54 -28.49
N LEU A 267 -9.46 -62.98 -28.42
CA LEU A 267 -10.08 -63.76 -29.48
C LEU A 267 -10.13 -63.00 -30.81
N LEU A 268 -10.50 -61.72 -30.79
CA LEU A 268 -10.50 -60.86 -31.97
C LEU A 268 -9.09 -60.64 -32.53
N HIS A 269 -8.09 -60.50 -31.66
CA HIS A 269 -6.70 -60.43 -32.10
C HIS A 269 -6.24 -61.73 -32.76
N ASP A 270 -6.56 -62.88 -32.17
CA ASP A 270 -6.23 -64.19 -32.75
C ASP A 270 -6.94 -64.37 -34.10
N GLU A 271 -8.22 -63.99 -34.21
CA GLU A 271 -8.98 -64.03 -35.47
C GLU A 271 -8.39 -63.10 -36.53
N LEU A 272 -8.07 -61.85 -36.18
CA LEU A 272 -7.41 -60.92 -37.09
C LEU A 272 -6.04 -61.42 -37.56
N GLU A 273 -5.29 -62.07 -36.67
CA GLU A 273 -4.00 -62.65 -37.01
C GLU A 273 -4.15 -63.83 -37.99
N THR A 274 -5.16 -64.69 -37.79
CA THR A 274 -5.47 -65.75 -38.75
C THR A 274 -5.93 -65.20 -40.11
N LEU A 275 -6.74 -64.15 -40.12
CA LEU A 275 -7.18 -63.48 -41.35
C LEU A 275 -6.02 -62.79 -42.07
N ARG A 276 -5.10 -62.16 -41.34
CA ARG A 276 -3.85 -61.61 -41.89
C ARG A 276 -3.00 -62.69 -42.54
N GLN A 277 -2.78 -63.82 -41.86
CA GLN A 277 -2.02 -64.94 -42.42
C GLN A 277 -2.72 -65.56 -43.65
N GLN A 278 -4.06 -65.60 -43.68
CA GLN A 278 -4.82 -66.02 -44.86
C GLN A 278 -4.67 -65.04 -46.03
N LEU A 279 -4.70 -63.73 -45.76
CA LEU A 279 -4.54 -62.67 -46.74
C LEU A 279 -3.12 -62.61 -47.33
N GLU A 280 -2.10 -62.86 -46.50
CA GLU A 280 -0.71 -63.00 -46.92
C GLU A 280 -0.52 -64.23 -47.82
N ARG A 281 -1.16 -65.36 -47.48
CA ARG A 281 -1.16 -66.58 -48.32
C ARG A 281 -1.92 -66.41 -49.63
N SER A 282 -2.94 -65.55 -49.69
CA SER A 282 -3.71 -65.28 -50.90
C SER A 282 -3.13 -64.16 -51.78
N GLY A 283 -1.94 -63.62 -51.44
CA GLY A 283 -1.27 -62.58 -52.24
C GLY A 283 -1.97 -61.22 -52.24
N GLY A 284 -2.91 -60.97 -51.32
CA GLY A 284 -3.71 -59.73 -51.28
C GLY A 284 -3.01 -58.52 -50.65
N ALA A 285 -1.89 -58.73 -49.95
CA ALA A 285 -1.19 -57.67 -49.21
C ALA A 285 -0.54 -56.60 -50.10
N THR A 286 -0.08 -56.97 -51.30
CA THR A 286 0.63 -56.03 -52.21
C THR A 286 -0.31 -55.09 -52.96
N ILE A 287 -1.58 -55.45 -53.14
CA ILE A 287 -2.57 -54.63 -53.87
C ILE A 287 -3.05 -53.47 -53.00
N ASN A 288 -3.27 -53.70 -51.71
CA ASN A 288 -3.75 -52.68 -50.78
C ASN A 288 -2.70 -51.61 -50.44
N GLU A 289 -1.41 -51.97 -50.31
CA GLU A 289 -0.35 -50.98 -50.07
C GLU A 289 -0.16 -50.02 -51.26
N GLN A 290 -0.24 -50.53 -52.49
CA GLN A 290 -0.12 -49.70 -53.69
C GLN A 290 -1.31 -48.74 -53.87
N GLU A 291 -2.54 -49.18 -53.55
CA GLU A 291 -3.72 -48.30 -53.56
C GLU A 291 -3.66 -47.24 -52.46
N ILE A 292 -3.19 -47.59 -51.26
CA ILE A 292 -3.04 -46.63 -50.16
C ILE A 292 -1.98 -45.57 -50.50
N ILE A 293 -0.88 -45.95 -51.15
CA ILE A 293 0.16 -44.99 -51.59
C ILE A 293 -0.42 -44.03 -52.64
N LYS A 294 -1.14 -44.55 -53.66
CA LYS A 294 -1.80 -43.71 -54.68
C LYS A 294 -2.79 -42.73 -54.08
N LEU A 295 -3.65 -43.18 -53.16
CA LEU A 295 -4.64 -42.31 -52.49
C LEU A 295 -3.98 -41.24 -51.61
N LYS A 296 -2.86 -41.55 -50.96
CA LYS A 296 -2.09 -40.56 -50.20
C LYS A 296 -1.45 -39.52 -51.11
N GLU A 297 -0.92 -39.91 -52.26
CA GLU A 297 -0.38 -38.99 -53.26
C GLU A 297 -1.46 -38.08 -53.83
N GLU A 298 -2.63 -38.63 -54.19
CA GLU A 298 -3.77 -37.85 -54.68
C GLU A 298 -4.28 -36.83 -53.65
N ASN A 299 -4.36 -37.23 -52.37
CA ASN A 299 -4.77 -36.33 -51.30
C ASN A 299 -3.73 -35.23 -51.04
N ALA A 300 -2.44 -35.56 -51.08
CA ALA A 300 -1.36 -34.58 -50.97
C ALA A 300 -1.40 -33.56 -52.12
N ASP A 301 -1.68 -34.01 -53.34
CA ASP A 301 -1.81 -33.14 -54.51
C ASP A 301 -3.07 -32.28 -54.48
N ALA A 302 -4.21 -32.83 -54.01
CA ALA A 302 -5.42 -32.04 -53.78
C ALA A 302 -5.18 -30.94 -52.74
N GLN A 303 -4.51 -31.25 -51.64
CA GLN A 303 -4.16 -30.28 -50.60
C GLN A 303 -3.22 -29.18 -51.13
N ARG A 304 -2.23 -29.55 -51.94
CA ARG A 304 -1.34 -28.59 -52.62
C ARG A 304 -2.10 -27.65 -53.54
N ARG A 305 -3.10 -28.15 -54.28
CA ARG A 305 -3.95 -27.33 -55.15
C ARG A 305 -4.79 -26.35 -54.34
N ILE A 306 -5.37 -26.78 -53.22
CA ILE A 306 -6.14 -25.91 -52.31
C ILE A 306 -5.26 -24.79 -51.75
N THR A 307 -4.04 -25.11 -51.30
CA THR A 307 -3.10 -24.10 -50.77
C THR A 307 -2.73 -23.07 -51.84
N LYS A 308 -2.37 -23.52 -53.06
CA LYS A 308 -2.09 -22.61 -54.18
C LYS A 308 -3.29 -21.73 -54.53
N LEU A 309 -4.49 -22.29 -54.52
CA LEU A 309 -5.71 -21.53 -54.80
C LEU A 309 -5.95 -20.44 -53.75
N LYS A 310 -5.76 -20.75 -52.45
CA LYS A 310 -5.85 -19.77 -51.36
C LYS A 310 -4.83 -18.64 -51.52
N GLU A 311 -3.58 -18.96 -51.86
CA GLU A 311 -2.53 -17.96 -52.09
C GLU A 311 -2.84 -17.04 -53.27
N VAL A 312 -3.30 -17.61 -54.40
CA VAL A 312 -3.67 -16.82 -55.58
C VAL A 312 -4.86 -15.92 -55.27
N PHE A 313 -5.87 -16.44 -54.57
CA PHE A 313 -7.03 -15.65 -54.17
C PHE A 313 -6.64 -14.51 -53.23
N GLN A 314 -5.76 -14.77 -52.25
CA GLN A 314 -5.25 -13.75 -51.33
C GLN A 314 -4.44 -12.68 -52.06
N LYS A 315 -3.62 -13.05 -53.05
CA LYS A 315 -2.90 -12.09 -53.89
C LYS A 315 -3.88 -11.22 -54.68
N LYS A 316 -4.91 -11.83 -55.28
CA LYS A 316 -5.91 -11.12 -56.08
C LYS A 316 -6.80 -10.19 -55.25
N ILE A 317 -7.24 -10.59 -54.06
CA ILE A 317 -8.03 -9.70 -53.20
C ILE A 317 -7.18 -8.53 -52.68
N ASN A 318 -5.90 -8.75 -52.40
CA ASN A 318 -4.98 -7.69 -51.99
C ASN A 318 -4.70 -6.71 -53.13
N GLU A 319 -4.50 -7.20 -54.35
CA GLU A 319 -4.39 -6.38 -55.56
C GLU A 319 -5.64 -5.52 -55.75
N PHE A 320 -6.83 -6.13 -55.64
CA PHE A 320 -8.11 -5.42 -55.73
C PHE A 320 -8.26 -4.34 -54.64
N ARG A 321 -7.99 -4.66 -53.36
CA ARG A 321 -8.06 -3.69 -52.25
C ARG A 321 -7.10 -2.54 -52.44
N LYS A 322 -5.89 -2.79 -52.96
CA LYS A 322 -4.92 -1.74 -53.29
C LYS A 322 -5.44 -0.82 -54.40
N SER A 323 -6.02 -1.39 -55.46
CA SER A 323 -6.63 -0.59 -56.53
C SER A 323 -7.80 0.26 -56.02
N VAL A 324 -8.68 -0.31 -55.18
CA VAL A 324 -9.79 0.43 -54.56
C VAL A 324 -9.28 1.59 -53.69
N TYR A 325 -8.24 1.34 -52.88
CA TYR A 325 -7.63 2.38 -52.05
C TYR A 325 -7.07 3.53 -52.88
N LEU A 326 -6.33 3.23 -53.95
CA LEU A 326 -5.72 4.25 -54.81
C LEU A 326 -6.73 5.01 -55.67
N LEU A 327 -7.80 4.35 -56.13
CA LEU A 327 -8.81 4.97 -57.00
C LEU A 327 -9.86 5.77 -56.23
N PHE A 328 -10.30 5.25 -55.08
CA PHE A 328 -11.43 5.81 -54.33
C PHE A 328 -11.01 6.46 -53.00
N GLY A 329 -9.74 6.34 -52.59
CA GLY A 329 -9.22 6.95 -51.38
C GLY A 329 -9.65 6.27 -50.08
N PHE A 330 -10.23 5.06 -50.12
CA PHE A 330 -10.64 4.33 -48.92
C PHE A 330 -10.06 2.92 -48.87
N ARG A 331 -9.44 2.58 -47.74
CA ARG A 331 -8.96 1.24 -47.44
C ARG A 331 -10.08 0.47 -46.75
N VAL A 332 -10.48 -0.65 -47.33
CA VAL A 332 -11.54 -1.52 -46.80
C VAL A 332 -10.91 -2.76 -46.16
N ASP A 333 -11.01 -2.85 -44.85
CA ASP A 333 -10.59 -4.00 -44.06
C ASP A 333 -11.82 -4.76 -43.53
N VAL A 334 -11.73 -6.09 -43.50
CA VAL A 334 -12.78 -6.94 -42.93
C VAL A 334 -12.36 -7.27 -41.50
N MET A 335 -13.21 -6.94 -40.52
CA MET A 335 -12.93 -7.16 -39.09
C MET A 335 -13.48 -8.51 -38.63
N GLU A 336 -14.80 -8.61 -38.60
CA GLU A 336 -15.58 -9.77 -38.16
C GLU A 336 -16.59 -10.12 -39.27
N THR A 337 -17.34 -11.22 -39.11
CA THR A 337 -18.43 -11.57 -40.04
C THR A 337 -19.35 -10.37 -40.26
N ASN A 338 -19.47 -9.93 -41.51
CA ASN A 338 -20.28 -8.80 -41.97
C ASN A 338 -19.89 -7.40 -41.47
N ARG A 339 -18.70 -7.20 -40.90
CA ARG A 339 -18.22 -5.88 -40.45
C ARG A 339 -16.99 -5.41 -41.23
N PHE A 340 -17.07 -4.19 -41.74
CA PHE A 340 -16.07 -3.57 -42.59
C PHE A 340 -15.57 -2.28 -41.96
N ARG A 341 -14.24 -2.17 -41.82
CA ARG A 341 -13.57 -0.93 -41.44
C ARG A 341 -13.14 -0.19 -42.70
N LEU A 342 -13.56 1.06 -42.82
CA LEU A 342 -13.13 1.98 -43.87
C LEU A 342 -12.19 3.03 -43.26
N SER A 343 -10.96 3.06 -43.74
CA SER A 343 -9.99 4.12 -43.41
C SER A 343 -9.79 5.03 -44.62
N SER A 344 -9.94 6.34 -44.43
CA SER A 344 -9.65 7.31 -45.49
C SER A 344 -8.15 7.41 -45.76
N MET A 345 -7.76 7.64 -47.00
CA MET A 345 -6.40 8.02 -47.40
C MET A 345 -5.98 9.34 -46.78
N TYR A 346 -6.95 10.21 -46.48
CA TYR A 346 -6.76 11.54 -45.92
C TYR A 346 -7.13 11.61 -44.43
N ALA A 347 -7.08 10.48 -43.72
CA ALA A 347 -7.33 10.44 -42.28
C ALA A 347 -6.25 11.23 -41.51
N GLU A 348 -6.63 12.03 -40.51
CA GLU A 348 -5.71 12.83 -39.69
C GLU A 348 -4.99 11.95 -38.66
N SER A 349 -5.71 10.98 -38.09
CA SER A 349 -5.20 9.98 -37.16
C SER A 349 -5.37 8.55 -37.70
N PRO A 350 -4.48 7.59 -37.36
CA PRO A 350 -4.71 6.16 -37.65
C PRO A 350 -5.95 5.58 -36.97
N GLU A 351 -6.51 6.27 -35.97
CA GLU A 351 -7.73 5.91 -35.25
C GLU A 351 -9.01 6.44 -35.94
N ASP A 352 -8.87 7.28 -36.98
CA ASP A 352 -9.99 7.82 -37.74
C ASP A 352 -10.47 6.81 -38.79
N TYR A 353 -11.45 6.01 -38.41
CA TYR A 353 -12.09 5.05 -39.30
C TYR A 353 -13.60 4.98 -39.12
N LEU A 354 -14.26 4.57 -40.21
CA LEU A 354 -15.69 4.30 -40.25
C LEU A 354 -15.92 2.80 -40.15
N LEU A 355 -16.93 2.42 -39.38
CA LEU A 355 -17.36 1.03 -39.27
C LEU A 355 -18.68 0.85 -39.98
N PHE A 356 -18.73 -0.09 -40.92
CA PHE A 356 -19.95 -0.47 -41.62
C PHE A 356 -20.32 -1.92 -41.30
N GLU A 357 -21.60 -2.16 -41.08
CA GLU A 357 -22.15 -3.51 -40.91
C GLU A 357 -23.06 -3.85 -42.11
N SER A 358 -22.89 -5.04 -42.67
CA SER A 358 -23.69 -5.56 -43.78
C SER A 358 -24.84 -6.42 -43.26
N ASP A 359 -26.07 -6.00 -43.55
CA ASP A 359 -27.31 -6.73 -43.24
C ASP A 359 -27.77 -7.58 -44.44
N GLY A 360 -26.81 -8.05 -45.26
CA GLY A 360 -27.05 -8.83 -46.48
C GLY A 360 -27.42 -7.99 -47.72
N ASN A 361 -28.36 -7.05 -47.59
CA ASN A 361 -28.81 -6.19 -48.70
C ASN A 361 -28.41 -4.72 -48.60
N ALA A 362 -28.01 -4.25 -47.42
CA ALA A 362 -27.65 -2.85 -47.18
C ALA A 362 -26.48 -2.74 -46.20
N MET A 363 -25.68 -1.69 -46.37
CA MET A 363 -24.60 -1.32 -45.45
C MET A 363 -25.10 -0.24 -44.50
N LYS A 364 -24.87 -0.40 -43.20
CA LYS A 364 -25.22 0.56 -42.15
C LYS A 364 -23.95 1.10 -41.50
N LEU A 365 -23.85 2.42 -41.37
CA LEU A 365 -22.76 3.05 -40.62
C LEU A 365 -23.02 2.85 -39.12
N LEU A 366 -22.03 2.34 -38.40
CA LEU A 366 -22.03 2.22 -36.95
C LEU A 366 -21.50 3.51 -36.31
N SER A 367 -21.98 3.81 -35.12
CA SER A 367 -21.48 4.96 -34.35
C SER A 367 -20.04 4.72 -33.92
N SER A 368 -19.13 5.61 -34.31
CA SER A 368 -17.77 5.71 -33.82
C SER A 368 -17.47 7.16 -33.46
N GLU A 369 -16.42 7.39 -32.66
CA GLU A 369 -15.97 8.74 -32.30
C GLU A 369 -15.72 9.60 -33.55
N PHE A 370 -15.07 9.02 -34.56
CA PHE A 370 -14.89 9.65 -35.87
C PHE A 370 -16.20 9.86 -36.62
N ALA A 371 -17.15 8.91 -36.61
CA ALA A 371 -18.43 9.11 -37.27
C ALA A 371 -19.25 10.25 -36.63
N CYS A 372 -19.10 10.49 -35.33
CA CYS A 372 -19.74 11.60 -34.61
C CYS A 372 -19.08 12.95 -34.87
N SER A 373 -17.81 13.00 -35.28
CA SER A 373 -17.09 14.26 -35.56
C SER A 373 -17.31 14.80 -36.98
N ILE A 374 -17.93 14.01 -37.86
CA ILE A 374 -18.24 14.41 -39.25
C ILE A 374 -19.35 15.46 -39.26
N ASP A 375 -19.17 16.51 -40.09
CA ASP A 375 -20.15 17.60 -40.25
C ASP A 375 -21.55 17.06 -40.57
N GLU A 376 -22.55 17.57 -39.86
CA GLU A 376 -23.97 17.25 -40.03
C GLU A 376 -24.42 17.37 -41.50
N LYS A 377 -23.86 18.32 -42.26
CA LYS A 377 -24.12 18.48 -43.70
C LYS A 377 -23.71 17.27 -44.52
N ILE A 378 -22.59 16.65 -44.17
CA ILE A 378 -22.08 15.43 -44.84
C ILE A 378 -22.94 14.23 -44.40
N MET A 379 -23.30 14.16 -43.12
CA MET A 379 -24.16 13.10 -42.59
C MET A 379 -25.57 13.07 -43.23
N LYS A 380 -26.07 14.19 -43.77
CA LYS A 380 -27.34 14.23 -44.54
C LYS A 380 -27.35 13.31 -45.76
N TYR A 381 -26.20 13.03 -46.37
CA TYR A 381 -26.11 12.08 -47.49
C TYR A 381 -26.47 10.64 -47.07
N LEU A 382 -26.22 10.26 -45.82
CA LEU A 382 -26.65 8.99 -45.25
C LEU A 382 -28.08 9.05 -44.72
N SER A 383 -28.44 10.08 -43.95
CA SER A 383 -29.73 10.12 -43.24
C SER A 383 -30.91 10.48 -44.15
N GLN A 384 -30.75 11.44 -45.07
CA GLN A 384 -31.82 11.94 -45.93
C GLN A 384 -31.80 11.30 -47.33
N PHE A 385 -30.63 11.19 -47.95
CA PHE A 385 -30.49 10.69 -49.32
C PHE A 385 -30.18 9.18 -49.39
N ARG A 386 -29.88 8.54 -48.25
CA ARG A 386 -29.54 7.10 -48.15
C ARG A 386 -28.48 6.64 -49.14
N SER A 387 -27.51 7.51 -49.46
CA SER A 387 -26.46 7.26 -50.45
C SER A 387 -25.08 7.22 -49.79
N ILE A 388 -24.56 6.01 -49.60
CA ILE A 388 -23.20 5.79 -49.09
C ILE A 388 -22.15 6.33 -50.06
N PRO A 389 -22.24 6.12 -51.39
CA PRO A 389 -21.29 6.74 -52.31
C PRO A 389 -21.30 8.27 -52.22
N GLY A 390 -22.48 8.91 -52.13
CA GLY A 390 -22.56 10.37 -51.98
C GLY A 390 -21.94 10.87 -50.69
N PHE A 391 -22.17 10.15 -49.59
CA PHE A 391 -21.54 10.42 -48.30
C PHE A 391 -20.01 10.30 -48.36
N LEU A 392 -19.50 9.16 -48.85
CA LEU A 392 -18.05 8.92 -48.91
C LEU A 392 -17.36 9.92 -49.83
N SER A 393 -17.93 10.26 -50.99
CA SER A 393 -17.37 11.30 -51.87
C SER A 393 -17.32 12.67 -51.21
N SER A 394 -18.39 13.09 -50.53
CA SER A 394 -18.41 14.36 -49.80
C SER A 394 -17.40 14.38 -48.65
N LEU A 395 -17.27 13.25 -47.93
CA LEU A 395 -16.29 13.08 -46.86
C LEU A 395 -14.86 13.11 -47.39
N THR A 396 -14.58 12.47 -48.53
CA THR A 396 -13.25 12.52 -49.16
C THR A 396 -12.87 13.95 -49.49
N LEU A 397 -13.77 14.76 -50.05
CA LEU A 397 -13.50 16.16 -50.37
C LEU A 397 -13.26 17.00 -49.10
N ASP A 398 -14.03 16.78 -48.03
CA ASP A 398 -13.85 17.47 -46.75
C ASP A 398 -12.49 17.14 -46.11
N LEU A 399 -12.17 15.85 -45.99
CA LEU A 399 -10.88 15.40 -45.43
C LEU A 399 -9.70 15.85 -46.30
N PHE A 400 -9.84 15.77 -47.62
CA PHE A 400 -8.83 16.29 -48.54
C PHE A 400 -8.60 17.78 -48.33
N ASN A 401 -9.66 18.59 -48.25
CA ASN A 401 -9.54 20.02 -47.99
C ASN A 401 -8.83 20.28 -46.65
N LYS A 402 -9.24 19.61 -45.56
CA LYS A 402 -8.60 19.73 -44.24
C LYS A 402 -7.11 19.40 -44.27
N GLN A 403 -6.72 18.35 -45.00
CA GLN A 403 -5.32 17.95 -45.11
C GLN A 403 -4.51 18.83 -46.08
N THR A 404 -5.15 19.47 -47.06
CA THR A 404 -4.50 20.33 -48.07
C THR A 404 -4.58 21.82 -47.76
N VAL A 405 -5.16 22.23 -46.61
CA VAL A 405 -4.95 23.59 -46.08
C VAL A 405 -3.52 23.72 -45.54
N PHE A 406 -2.55 23.77 -46.45
CA PHE A 406 -1.41 24.66 -46.34
C PHE A 406 -1.68 25.83 -47.28
N THR A 407 -1.30 27.03 -46.85
CA THR A 407 -1.47 28.37 -47.47
C THR A 407 -2.83 29.01 -47.19
N GLN A 408 -2.96 30.13 -46.46
CA GLN A 408 -1.99 31.20 -46.16
C GLN A 408 -1.70 31.39 -44.66
#